data_AF-A0A5E4KU84-F1
#
_entry.id   AF-A0A5E4KU84-F1
#
_cell.length_a   1.000
_cell.length_b   1.000
_cell.length_c   1.000
_cell.angle_alpha   90.00
_cell.angle_beta   90.00
_cell.angle_gamma   90.00
#
_symmetry.space_group_name_H-M   'P 1'
#
loop_
_entity.id
_entity.type
_entity.pdbx_description
1 polymer ?
#
loop_
_entity_poly.entity_id
_entity_poly.type
_entity_poly.pdbx_seq_one_letter_code
_entity_poly.pdbx_strand_id
1 'polypeptide(L)' 'MGLPATKRYLIELLHKHKLTYEQVGQYSGIDPERVKAIKKGEEPTDEERLRLRNVAYSLSDLLSKDTGETMD' A
#
# COMPACT_ATOMS: atom_id res chain seq x y z
N MET A 1 18.18 -9.96 2.56
CA MET A 1 17.96 -8.81 1.67
C MET A 1 16.53 -8.33 1.88
N GLY A 2 16.31 -7.06 2.22
CA GLY A 2 14.98 -6.54 2.52
C GLY A 2 14.07 -6.53 1.28
N LEU A 3 12.79 -6.84 1.46
CA LEU A 3 11.77 -6.67 0.41
C LEU A 3 11.80 -5.21 -0.08
N PRO A 4 11.73 -4.97 -1.42
CA PRO A 4 11.59 -3.63 -1.99
C PRO A 4 10.47 -2.86 -1.29
N ALA A 5 10.68 -1.57 -1.00
CA ALA A 5 9.76 -0.77 -0.20
C ALA A 5 8.31 -0.83 -0.69
N THR A 6 8.09 -0.87 -2.01
CA THR A 6 6.75 -1.00 -2.60
C THR A 6 6.03 -2.29 -2.21
N LYS A 7 6.74 -3.42 -2.10
CA LYS A 7 6.14 -4.68 -1.66
C LYS A 7 5.66 -4.59 -0.21
N ARG A 8 6.33 -3.80 0.64
CA ARG A 8 5.90 -3.58 2.02
C ARG A 8 4.59 -2.81 2.08
N TYR A 9 4.46 -1.73 1.30
CA TYR A 9 3.21 -0.95 1.25
C TYR A 9 2.04 -1.80 0.77
N LEU A 10 2.21 -2.60 -0.29
CA LEU A 10 1.14 -3.49 -0.75
C LEU A 10 0.79 -4.59 0.25
N ILE A 11 1.78 -5.14 0.97
CA ILE A 11 1.51 -6.11 2.04
C ILE A 11 0.71 -5.46 3.17
N GLU A 12 1.06 -4.24 3.56
CA GLU A 12 0.33 -3.49 4.59
C GLU A 12 -1.12 -3.22 4.16
N LEU A 13 -1.31 -2.68 2.96
CA LEU A 13 -2.63 -2.38 2.41
C LEU A 13 -3.51 -3.64 2.28
N LEU A 14 -2.97 -4.73 1.72
CA LEU A 14 -3.76 -5.93 1.43
C LEU A 14 -3.91 -6.86 2.65
N HIS A 15 -2.89 -6.97 3.50
CA HIS A 15 -2.88 -7.95 4.59
C HIS A 15 -3.15 -7.34 5.97
N LYS A 16 -2.73 -6.10 6.24
CA LYS A 16 -3.01 -5.42 7.52
C LYS A 16 -4.35 -4.70 7.46
N HIS A 17 -4.54 -3.84 6.46
CA HIS A 17 -5.80 -3.10 6.26
C HIS A 17 -6.88 -3.88 5.51
N LYS A 18 -6.58 -5.11 5.07
CA LYS A 18 -7.53 -6.04 4.43
C LYS A 18 -8.21 -5.46 3.19
N LEU A 19 -7.56 -4.53 2.48
CA LEU A 19 -8.11 -3.94 1.26
C LEU A 19 -8.09 -4.94 0.11
N THR A 20 -9.07 -4.83 -0.78
CA THR A 20 -9.05 -5.49 -2.08
C THR A 20 -8.17 -4.72 -3.07
N TYR A 21 -7.76 -5.36 -4.16
CA TYR A 21 -7.04 -4.67 -5.24
C TYR A 21 -7.83 -3.50 -5.83
N GLU A 22 -9.15 -3.62 -5.89
CA GLU A 22 -10.06 -2.57 -6.36
C GLU A 22 -10.05 -1.36 -5.42
N GLN A 23 -10.10 -1.60 -4.11
CA GLN A 23 -10.03 -0.54 -3.10
C GLN A 23 -8.66 0.15 -3.11
N VAL A 24 -7.57 -0.62 -3.21
CA VAL A 24 -6.22 -0.04 -3.36
C VAL A 24 -6.15 0.82 -4.62
N GLY A 25 -6.71 0.34 -5.73
CA GLY A 25 -6.75 1.10 -6.98
C GLY A 25 -7.56 2.39 -6.86
N GLN A 26 -8.75 2.32 -6.23
CA GLN A 26 -9.59 3.49 -5.96
C GLN A 26 -8.88 4.54 -5.10
N TYR A 27 -8.19 4.13 -4.03
CA TYR A 27 -7.52 5.08 -3.13
C TYR A 27 -6.21 5.64 -3.69
N SER A 28 -5.48 4.85 -4.47
CA SER A 28 -4.20 5.27 -5.06
C SER A 28 -4.33 5.92 -6.44
N GLY A 29 -5.50 5.81 -7.08
CA GLY A 29 -5.69 6.20 -8.48
C GLY A 29 -4.88 5.35 -9.46
N ILE A 30 -4.53 4.11 -9.08
CA ILE A 30 -3.81 3.14 -9.91
C ILE A 30 -4.82 2.08 -10.36
N ASP A 31 -4.71 1.64 -11.61
CA ASP A 31 -5.59 0.57 -12.11
C ASP A 31 -5.44 -0.73 -11.27
N PRO A 32 -6.53 -1.42 -10.89
CA PRO A 32 -6.45 -2.63 -10.08
C PRO A 32 -5.60 -3.75 -10.70
N GLU A 33 -5.59 -3.90 -12.03
CA GLU A 33 -4.73 -4.87 -12.72
C GLU A 33 -3.26 -4.45 -12.61
N ARG A 34 -2.99 -3.14 -12.65
CA ARG A 34 -1.65 -2.62 -12.40
C ARG A 34 -1.18 -2.86 -10.96
N VAL A 35 -2.06 -2.72 -9.97
CA VAL A 35 -1.75 -3.08 -8.57
C VAL A 35 -1.40 -4.57 -8.45
N LYS A 36 -2.15 -5.46 -9.12
CA LYS A 36 -1.86 -6.91 -9.15
C LYS A 36 -0.50 -7.21 -9.79
N ALA A 37 -0.17 -6.55 -10.90
CA ALA A 37 1.11 -6.67 -11.59
C ALA A 37 2.30 -6.30 -10.67
N ILE A 38 2.21 -5.15 -10.00
CA ILE A 38 3.23 -4.71 -9.04
C ILE A 38 3.37 -5.70 -7.88
N LYS A 39 2.24 -6.23 -7.36
CA LYS A 39 2.29 -7.27 -6.32
C LYS A 39 3.06 -8.51 -6.84
N LYS A 40 2.74 -8.98 -8.05
CA LYS A 40 3.37 -10.17 -8.64
C LYS A 40 4.88 -9.99 -8.89
N GLY A 41 5.36 -8.75 -8.97
CA GLY A 41 6.78 -8.43 -8.97
C GLY A 41 7.22 -7.51 -10.10
N GLU A 42 6.28 -6.95 -10.87
CA GLU A 42 6.62 -5.89 -11.81
C GLU A 42 7.11 -4.64 -11.08
N GLU A 43 8.10 -3.97 -11.65
CA GLU A 43 8.64 -2.75 -11.07
C GLU A 43 7.61 -1.62 -11.22
N PRO A 44 7.23 -0.95 -10.12
CA PRO A 44 6.38 0.23 -10.19
C PRO A 44 7.16 1.43 -10.70
N THR A 45 6.47 2.38 -11.31
CA THR A 45 7.04 3.72 -11.53
C THR A 45 7.23 4.45 -10.20
N ASP A 46 8.02 5.51 -10.19
CA ASP A 46 8.21 6.34 -9.00
C ASP A 46 6.90 6.96 -8.52
N GLU A 47 6.01 7.33 -9.45
CA GLU A 47 4.68 7.84 -9.13
C GLU A 47 3.78 6.77 -8.50
N GLU A 48 3.76 5.55 -9.03
CA GLU A 48 3.01 4.43 -8.46
C GLU A 48 3.51 4.10 -7.05
N ARG A 49 4.83 4.10 -6.87
CA ARG A 49 5.46 3.87 -5.56
C ARG A 49 5.04 4.95 -4.56
N LEU A 50 5.03 6.22 -4.97
CA LEU A 50 4.63 7.34 -4.11
C LEU A 50 3.13 7.27 -3.74
N ARG A 51 2.26 6.99 -4.71
CA ARG A 51 0.82 6.87 -4.48
C ARG A 51 0.50 5.73 -3.51
N LEU A 52 1.08 4.53 -3.71
CA LEU A 52 0.90 3.39 -2.80
C LEU A 52 1.44 3.68 -1.39
N ARG A 53 2.59 4.35 -1.30
CA ARG A 53 3.15 4.80 -0.02
C ARG A 53 2.16 5.71 0.71
N ASN A 54 1.64 6.73 0.04
CA ASN A 54 0.76 7.72 0.68
C ASN A 54 -0.52 7.09 1.23
N VAL A 55 -1.12 6.15 0.50
CA VAL A 55 -2.30 5.41 0.99
C VAL A 55 -1.94 4.58 2.24
N ALA A 56 -0.82 3.83 2.19
CA ALA A 56 -0.39 3.01 3.31
C ALA A 56 -0.14 3.86 4.57
N TYR A 57 0.61 4.96 4.44
CA TYR A 57 0.87 5.87 5.56
C TYR A 57 -0.40 6.50 6.12
N SER A 58 -1.34 6.91 5.26
CA SER A 58 -2.59 7.53 5.71
C SER A 58 -3.45 6.58 6.53
N LEU A 59 -3.57 5.32 6.09
CA LEU A 59 -4.33 4.29 6.82
C LEU A 59 -3.64 3.85 8.10
N SER A 60 -2.32 3.81 8.09
CA SER A 60 -1.50 3.49 9.26
C SER A 60 -1.54 4.58 10.34
N ASP A 61 -1.52 5.85 9.95
CA ASP A 61 -1.72 6.98 10.85
C ASP A 61 -3.13 7.00 11.45
N LEU A 62 -4.16 6.73 10.65
CA LEU A 62 -5.54 6.59 11.14
C LEU A 62 -5.67 5.43 12.14
N LEU A 63 -5.09 4.27 11.83
CA LEU A 63 -5.12 3.12 12.74
C LEU A 63 -4.41 3.43 14.06
N SER A 64 -3.24 4.07 14.01
CA SER A 64 -2.49 4.50 15.21
C SER A 64 -3.31 5.46 16.08
N LYS A 65 -4.01 6.42 15.46
CA LYS A 65 -4.89 7.34 16.19
C LYS A 65 -6.09 6.64 16.81
N ASP A 66 -6.66 5.65 16.13
CA ASP A 66 -7.82 4.90 16.61
C ASP A 66 -7.47 3.91 17.73
N THR A 67 -6.29 3.30 17.69
CA THR A 67 -5.88 2.27 18.67
C THR A 67 -4.93 2.77 19.75
N GLY A 68 -4.32 3.93 19.57
CA GLY A 68 -3.24 4.44 20.42
C GLY A 68 -1.89 3.73 20.21
N GLU A 69 -1.77 2.83 19.23
CA GLU A 69 -0.51 2.16 18.89
C GLU A 69 0.35 3.06 17.99
N THR A 70 1.35 3.73 18.56
CA THR A 70 2.37 4.45 17.79
C THR A 70 3.29 3.46 17.08
N MET A 71 3.47 3.62 15.76
CA MET A 71 4.53 2.92 15.03
C MET A 71 5.88 3.56 15.34
N ASP A 72 6.66 2.90 16.19
CA ASP A 72 8.12 3.10 16.35
C ASP A 72 8.90 2.68 15.10
#